data_AF-A0A5S3PV04-F1
#
_entry.id   AF-A0A5S3PV04-F1
#
_cell.length_a   1.000
_cell.length_b   1.000
_cell.length_c   1.000
_cell.angle_alpha   90.00
_cell.angle_beta   90.00
_cell.angle_gamma   90.00
#
_symmetry.space_group_name_H-M   'P 1'
#
loop_
_entity.id
_entity.type
_entity.pdbx_description
1 polymer ?
#
loop_
_entity_poly.entity_id
_entity_poly.type
_entity_poly.pdbx_seq_one_letter_code
_entity_poly.pdbx_strand_id
1 'polypeptide(L)'
;MKTKNYKTLLIICCTILIVGCSSDPGGGTTFIPGFNATWQVEGDSDYKIDLQPNDDNKNVHMGVFDGDEIHNSKSELNNPLSGSFKGLEIEFTINREDPGPDVQYKGTMTPVSETDHTIVRIELSSSEGDLVLVSL
;
A
#
# COMPACT_ATOMS: atom_id res chain seq x y z
N MET A 1 50.95 -20.85 -58.46
CA MET A 1 49.70 -20.35 -59.09
C MET A 1 48.57 -21.34 -58.84
N LYS A 2 47.55 -20.92 -58.08
CA LYS A 2 46.12 -21.26 -58.15
C LYS A 2 45.47 -21.14 -56.75
N THR A 3 44.94 -19.94 -56.54
CA THR A 3 43.66 -19.62 -55.88
C THR A 3 43.22 -20.48 -54.70
N LYS A 4 43.40 -19.95 -53.49
CA LYS A 4 42.58 -20.34 -52.33
C LYS A 4 41.49 -19.28 -52.14
N ASN A 5 40.27 -19.64 -52.57
CA ASN A 5 39.07 -18.85 -52.37
C ASN A 5 38.59 -19.04 -50.92
N TYR A 6 38.99 -18.17 -50.00
CA TYR A 6 38.34 -18.08 -48.70
C TYR A 6 37.17 -17.11 -48.84
N LYS A 7 35.98 -17.67 -49.07
CA LYS A 7 34.73 -16.91 -49.06
C LYS A 7 34.59 -16.26 -47.70
N THR A 8 34.57 -14.94 -47.73
CA THR A 8 34.22 -14.00 -46.68
C THR A 8 33.04 -14.51 -45.85
N LEU A 9 33.30 -14.90 -44.60
CA LEU A 9 32.29 -15.09 -43.57
C LEU A 9 32.53 -14.00 -42.52
N LEU A 10 32.10 -12.78 -42.82
CA LEU A 10 32.09 -11.69 -41.84
C LEU A 10 30.73 -11.73 -41.13
N ILE A 11 30.69 -12.49 -40.04
CA ILE A 11 29.59 -12.50 -39.07
C ILE A 11 29.63 -11.13 -38.39
N ILE A 12 28.79 -10.19 -38.83
CA ILE A 12 28.56 -8.94 -38.11
C ILE A 12 27.62 -9.27 -36.95
N CYS A 13 28.23 -9.64 -35.84
CA CYS A 13 27.61 -9.64 -34.52
C CYS A 13 27.48 -8.17 -34.10
N CYS A 14 26.40 -7.50 -34.52
CA CYS A 14 26.02 -6.21 -33.96
C CYS A 14 24.96 -6.44 -32.88
N THR A 15 25.43 -6.93 -31.74
CA THR A 15 24.84 -6.67 -30.42
C THR A 15 24.93 -5.17 -30.16
N ILE A 16 23.96 -4.42 -30.67
CA ILE A 16 23.68 -3.10 -30.14
C ILE A 16 22.60 -3.33 -29.09
N LEU A 17 23.08 -3.50 -27.87
CA LEU A 17 22.35 -3.28 -26.64
C LEU A 17 21.74 -1.88 -26.74
N ILE A 18 20.53 -1.79 -27.28
CA ILE A 18 19.65 -0.68 -26.93
C ILE A 18 19.24 -1.02 -25.50
N VAL A 19 20.09 -0.58 -24.58
CA VAL A 19 19.70 -0.27 -23.22
C VAL A 19 18.58 0.75 -23.42
N GLY A 20 17.36 0.25 -23.58
CA GLY A 20 16.18 0.99 -23.24
C GLY A 20 16.33 1.28 -21.77
N CYS A 21 17.05 2.37 -21.48
CA CYS A 21 16.89 3.11 -20.26
C CYS A 21 15.44 3.60 -20.35
N SER A 22 14.51 2.74 -19.97
CA SER A 22 13.26 3.16 -19.39
C SER A 22 13.68 4.13 -18.31
N SER A 23 13.60 5.42 -18.65
CA SER A 23 13.68 6.50 -17.71
C SER A 23 12.59 6.22 -16.70
N ASP A 24 12.97 5.54 -15.63
CA ASP A 24 12.16 5.35 -14.45
C ASP A 24 11.81 6.78 -14.01
N PRO A 25 10.54 7.21 -14.14
CA PRO A 25 10.16 8.55 -13.76
C PRO A 25 10.04 8.55 -12.24
N GLY A 26 11.17 8.56 -11.53
CA GLY A 26 11.10 8.47 -10.09
C GLY A 26 12.41 8.20 -9.38
N GLY A 27 13.35 9.15 -9.47
CA GLY A 27 14.26 9.41 -8.34
C GLY A 27 13.53 10.03 -7.13
N GLY A 28 12.27 9.65 -6.92
CA GLY A 28 11.46 10.04 -5.79
C GLY A 28 11.78 9.08 -4.65
N THR A 29 12.16 9.61 -3.50
CA THR A 29 12.31 8.85 -2.28
C THR A 29 11.06 8.01 -2.06
N THR A 30 11.20 6.69 -2.12
CA THR A 30 10.13 5.75 -1.84
C THR A 30 9.53 6.07 -0.46
N PHE A 31 8.28 6.52 -0.42
CA PHE A 31 7.60 6.86 0.84
C PHE A 31 7.22 5.57 1.58
N ILE A 32 7.66 5.46 2.83
CA ILE A 32 7.42 4.30 3.70
C ILE A 32 6.52 4.79 4.83
N PRO A 33 5.22 4.47 4.82
CA PRO A 33 4.29 4.96 5.84
C PRO A 33 4.59 4.32 7.20
N GLY A 34 4.78 5.16 8.21
CA GLY A 34 4.79 4.73 9.61
C GLY A 34 3.40 4.91 10.19
N PHE A 35 2.55 3.89 10.11
CA PHE A 35 1.18 3.94 10.67
C PHE A 35 1.08 3.17 11.99
N ASN A 36 0.27 3.70 12.91
CA ASN A 36 -0.02 3.08 14.21
C ASN A 36 -0.84 1.80 14.03
N ALA A 37 -0.78 0.95 15.05
CA ALA A 37 -1.69 -0.18 15.22
C ALA A 37 -3.15 0.28 15.25
N THR A 38 -3.55 1.05 16.26
CA THR A 38 -4.96 1.41 16.47
C THR A 38 -5.23 2.89 16.19
N TRP A 39 -6.31 3.15 15.47
CA TRP A 39 -6.75 4.48 15.03
C TRP A 39 -8.16 4.78 15.51
N GLN A 40 -8.42 6.03 15.90
CA GLN A 40 -9.76 6.48 16.28
C GLN A 40 -10.48 7.09 15.08
N VAL A 41 -11.78 6.83 14.95
CA VAL A 41 -12.64 7.51 13.97
C VAL A 41 -12.91 8.94 14.43
N GLU A 42 -12.66 9.92 13.55
CA GLU A 42 -12.90 11.33 13.84
C GLU A 42 -14.38 11.57 14.18
N GLY A 43 -14.63 12.19 15.34
CA GLY A 43 -15.99 12.45 15.81
C GLY A 43 -16.66 11.30 16.57
N ASP A 44 -16.03 10.12 16.67
CA ASP A 44 -16.54 8.99 17.46
C ASP A 44 -15.43 8.39 18.36
N SER A 45 -15.54 8.58 19.67
CA SER A 45 -14.56 8.07 20.63
C SER A 45 -14.66 6.58 20.90
N ASP A 46 -15.81 5.97 20.58
CA ASP A 46 -16.07 4.55 20.82
C ASP A 46 -15.75 3.69 19.60
N TYR A 47 -15.55 4.30 18.43
CA TYR A 47 -15.27 3.62 17.18
C TYR A 47 -13.79 3.76 16.76
N LYS A 48 -13.13 2.61 16.62
CA LYS A 48 -11.70 2.50 16.28
C LYS A 48 -11.47 1.47 15.18
N ILE A 49 -10.39 1.64 14.45
CA ILE A 49 -9.90 0.70 13.45
C ILE A 49 -8.48 0.31 13.84
N ASP A 50 -8.23 -0.98 14.02
CA ASP A 50 -6.91 -1.55 14.22
C ASP A 50 -6.35 -2.01 12.88
N LEU A 51 -5.16 -1.54 12.52
CA LEU A 51 -4.42 -1.81 11.29
C LEU A 51 -3.04 -2.37 11.70
N GLN A 52 -2.88 -3.69 11.66
CA GLN A 52 -1.67 -4.38 12.08
C GLN A 52 -0.86 -4.81 10.84
N PRO A 53 0.15 -4.03 10.41
CA PRO A 53 1.08 -4.52 9.41
C PRO A 53 1.84 -5.72 9.99
N ASN A 54 1.95 -6.79 9.22
CA ASN A 54 2.73 -7.95 9.63
C ASN A 54 4.24 -7.62 9.70
N ASP A 55 5.04 -8.48 10.33
CA ASP A 55 6.49 -8.27 10.49
C ASP A 55 7.22 -8.11 9.15
N ASP A 56 6.74 -8.78 8.10
CA ASP A 56 7.28 -8.70 6.73
C ASP A 56 7.00 -7.35 6.06
N ASN A 57 6.01 -6.60 6.57
CA ASN A 57 5.55 -5.34 6.01
C ASN A 57 5.92 -4.14 6.90
N LYS A 58 6.88 -4.33 7.81
CA LYS A 58 7.53 -3.22 8.53
C LYS A 58 8.58 -2.56 7.64
N ASN A 59 8.56 -1.23 7.59
CA ASN A 59 9.52 -0.42 6.82
C ASN A 59 9.54 -0.71 5.31
N VAL A 60 8.41 -1.14 4.74
CA VAL A 60 8.25 -1.33 3.29
C VAL A 60 7.31 -0.27 2.73
N HIS A 61 7.44 0.01 1.44
CA HIS A 61 6.64 1.02 0.75
C HIS A 61 5.29 0.51 0.27
N MET A 62 5.11 -0.81 0.24
CA MET A 62 3.85 -1.46 -0.09
C MET A 62 3.78 -2.78 0.64
N GLY A 63 2.59 -3.17 1.04
CA GLY A 63 2.38 -4.40 1.81
C GLY A 63 0.90 -4.69 2.01
N VAL A 64 0.65 -5.79 2.69
CA VAL A 64 -0.67 -6.21 3.19
C VAL A 64 -0.73 -6.05 4.71
N PHE A 65 -1.92 -5.94 5.26
CA PHE A 65 -2.13 -5.92 6.70
C PHE A 65 -3.46 -6.59 7.03
N ASP A 66 -3.54 -7.04 8.27
CA ASP A 66 -4.77 -7.49 8.88
C ASP A 66 -5.12 -6.56 10.02
N GLY A 67 -6.30 -6.71 10.59
CA GLY A 67 -6.71 -5.89 11.71
C GLY A 67 -8.16 -6.13 12.07
N ASP A 68 -8.76 -5.13 12.72
CA ASP A 68 -10.02 -5.28 13.41
C ASP A 68 -10.81 -3.96 13.46
N GLU A 69 -12.12 -4.04 13.21
CA GLU A 69 -13.07 -2.97 13.46
C GLU A 69 -13.57 -3.04 14.91
N ILE A 70 -13.25 -2.05 15.74
CA ILE A 70 -13.49 -2.09 17.18
C ILE A 70 -14.55 -1.06 17.59
N HIS A 71 -15.61 -1.52 18.27
CA HIS A 71 -16.61 -0.66 18.91
C HIS A 71 -16.63 -0.87 20.43
N ASN A 72 -16.10 0.07 21.21
CA ASN A 72 -16.01 -0.05 22.67
C ASN A 72 -17.40 -0.13 23.36
N SER A 73 -18.42 0.46 22.74
CA SER A 73 -19.79 0.48 23.25
C SER A 73 -20.59 -0.80 22.92
N LYS A 74 -20.08 -1.67 22.03
CA LYS A 74 -20.72 -2.91 21.62
C LYS A 74 -19.80 -4.08 21.93
N SER A 75 -20.03 -4.74 23.05
CA SER A 75 -19.12 -5.75 23.65
C SER A 75 -18.79 -6.98 22.78
N GLU A 76 -19.35 -7.09 21.57
CA GLU A 76 -19.24 -8.27 20.70
C GLU A 76 -18.95 -7.94 19.23
N LEU A 77 -18.81 -6.66 18.85
CA LEU A 77 -18.51 -6.28 17.47
C LEU A 77 -17.02 -5.97 17.34
N ASN A 78 -16.26 -7.04 17.11
CA ASN A 78 -14.91 -6.96 16.57
C ASN A 78 -14.88 -7.65 15.20
N ASN A 79 -14.99 -6.86 14.13
CA ASN A 79 -15.05 -7.42 12.78
C ASN A 79 -13.63 -7.46 12.18
N PRO A 80 -13.12 -8.63 11.77
CA PRO A 80 -11.79 -8.72 11.19
C PRO A 80 -11.74 -7.96 9.86
N LEU A 81 -10.63 -7.27 9.61
CA LEU A 81 -10.36 -6.63 8.33
C LEU A 81 -9.04 -7.12 7.74
N SER A 82 -8.93 -7.01 6.42
CA SER A 82 -7.69 -7.22 5.71
C SER A 82 -7.55 -6.19 4.60
N GLY A 83 -6.31 -5.79 4.30
CA GLY A 83 -6.05 -4.69 3.40
C GLY A 83 -4.64 -4.66 2.85
N SER A 84 -4.36 -3.60 2.10
CA SER A 84 -3.06 -3.32 1.52
C SER A 84 -2.80 -1.82 1.43
N PHE A 85 -1.53 -1.48 1.34
CA PHE A 85 -1.08 -0.10 1.13
C PHE A 85 0.02 -0.05 0.08
N LYS A 86 0.14 1.12 -0.55
CA LYS A 86 1.23 1.46 -1.47
C LYS A 86 1.52 2.96 -1.39
N GLY A 87 2.67 3.31 -0.84
CA GLY A 87 3.01 4.70 -0.52
C GLY A 87 2.01 5.27 0.47
N LEU A 88 1.23 6.27 0.04
CA LEU A 88 0.16 6.89 0.83
C LEU A 88 -1.22 6.33 0.51
N GLU A 89 -1.37 5.45 -0.48
CA GLU A 89 -2.66 4.84 -0.82
C GLU A 89 -2.92 3.65 0.11
N ILE A 90 -4.17 3.51 0.58
CA ILE A 90 -4.61 2.42 1.43
C ILE A 90 -5.97 1.90 0.98
N GLU A 91 -6.16 0.59 1.06
CA GLU A 91 -7.44 -0.08 0.83
C GLU A 91 -7.58 -1.22 1.83
N PHE A 92 -8.76 -1.40 2.41
CA PHE A 92 -9.08 -2.57 3.24
C PHE A 92 -10.55 -2.92 3.17
N THR A 93 -10.85 -4.17 3.49
CA THR A 93 -12.21 -4.69 3.60
C THR A 93 -12.46 -5.12 5.03
N ILE A 94 -13.50 -4.58 5.66
CA ILE A 94 -14.04 -5.07 6.92
C ILE A 94 -14.96 -6.23 6.61
N ASN A 95 -14.66 -7.40 7.16
CA ASN A 95 -15.45 -8.61 6.97
C ASN A 95 -16.47 -8.70 8.10
N ARG A 96 -17.74 -8.48 7.79
CA ARG A 96 -18.82 -8.47 8.78
C ARG A 96 -19.56 -9.79 8.68
N GLU A 97 -19.65 -10.54 9.78
CA GLU A 97 -20.54 -11.71 9.81
C GLU A 97 -22.01 -11.27 9.82
N ASP A 98 -22.89 -12.14 9.30
CA ASP A 98 -24.33 -11.96 9.11
C ASP A 98 -24.99 -11.23 10.31
N PRO A 99 -25.72 -10.10 10.11
CA PRO A 99 -26.37 -9.66 8.86
C PRO A 99 -25.72 -8.52 8.07
N GLY A 100 -24.44 -8.20 8.31
CA GLY A 100 -23.77 -7.12 7.56
C GLY A 100 -23.11 -7.61 6.27
N PRO A 101 -23.22 -6.89 5.13
CA PRO A 101 -22.29 -7.11 4.02
C PRO A 101 -20.89 -6.63 4.39
N ASP A 102 -19.88 -7.23 3.78
CA ASP A 102 -18.51 -6.73 3.84
C ASP A 102 -18.42 -5.31 3.27
N VAL A 103 -17.55 -4.50 3.86
CA VAL A 103 -17.41 -3.10 3.47
C VAL A 103 -15.97 -2.82 3.08
N GLN A 104 -15.80 -2.38 1.83
CA GLN A 104 -14.49 -1.97 1.32
C GLN A 104 -14.31 -0.46 1.47
N TYR A 105 -13.20 -0.08 2.11
CA TYR A 105 -12.71 1.28 2.23
C TYR A 105 -11.48 1.49 1.36
N LYS A 106 -11.42 2.64 0.70
CA LYS A 106 -10.26 3.13 -0.08
C LYS A 106 -9.93 4.54 0.32
N GLY A 107 -8.65 4.88 0.36
CA GLY A 107 -8.28 6.19 0.85
C GLY A 107 -6.81 6.56 0.72
N THR A 108 -6.47 7.64 1.41
CA THR A 108 -5.15 8.23 1.41
C THR A 108 -4.70 8.57 2.81
N MET A 109 -3.44 8.27 3.10
CA MET A 109 -2.73 8.60 4.32
C MET A 109 -2.12 9.99 4.22
N THR A 110 -2.15 10.74 5.32
CA THR A 110 -1.48 12.04 5.45
C THR A 110 -0.37 11.94 6.50
N PRO A 111 0.90 12.14 6.11
CA PRO A 111 2.00 12.18 7.06
C PRO A 111 2.13 13.54 7.75
N VAL A 112 2.95 13.59 8.81
CA VAL A 112 3.37 14.86 9.44
C VAL A 112 4.06 15.76 8.40
N SER A 113 4.97 15.21 7.60
CA SER A 113 5.64 15.92 6.50
C SER A 113 6.29 14.97 5.49
N GLU A 114 6.89 15.49 4.44
CA GLU A 114 7.66 14.68 3.47
C GLU A 114 8.91 14.03 4.09
N THR A 115 9.44 14.60 5.18
CA THR A 115 10.63 14.08 5.87
C THR A 115 10.29 13.28 7.13
N ASP A 116 9.08 13.43 7.64
CA ASP A 116 8.56 12.71 8.79
C ASP A 116 7.36 11.88 8.33
N HIS A 117 7.63 10.61 8.06
CA HIS A 117 6.67 9.68 7.46
C HIS A 117 5.64 9.12 8.46
N THR A 118 5.62 9.61 9.70
CA THR A 118 4.56 9.25 10.64
C THR A 118 3.22 9.71 10.11
N ILE A 119 2.29 8.76 9.95
CA ILE A 119 0.93 9.06 9.50
C ILE A 119 0.14 9.64 10.67
N VAL A 120 -0.63 10.70 10.41
CA VAL A 120 -1.47 11.37 11.43
C VAL A 120 -2.96 11.33 11.09
N ARG A 121 -3.30 11.12 9.82
CA ARG A 121 -4.68 11.07 9.33
C ARG A 121 -4.80 10.08 8.18
N ILE A 122 -5.91 9.36 8.11
CA ILE A 122 -6.26 8.50 6.97
C ILE A 122 -7.69 8.85 6.57
N GLU A 123 -7.87 9.32 5.34
CA GLU A 123 -9.19 9.66 4.79
C GLU A 123 -9.65 8.53 3.89
N LEU A 124 -10.81 7.96 4.19
CA LEU A 124 -11.33 6.75 3.57
C LEU A 124 -12.74 6.99 3.05
N SER A 125 -13.08 6.35 1.93
CA SER A 125 -14.42 6.34 1.37
C SER A 125 -14.86 4.90 1.10
N SER A 126 -16.14 4.63 1.32
CA SER A 126 -16.81 3.36 1.01
C SER A 126 -18.22 3.59 0.46
N SER A 127 -18.92 2.51 0.14
CA SER A 127 -20.36 2.55 -0.15
C SER A 127 -21.23 2.93 1.04
N GLU A 128 -20.74 2.83 2.27
CA GLU A 128 -21.46 3.19 3.50
C GLU A 128 -21.22 4.64 3.94
N GLY A 129 -20.21 5.30 3.35
CA GLY A 129 -19.83 6.66 3.68
C GLY A 129 -18.33 6.83 3.85
N ASP A 130 -17.95 8.05 4.24
CA ASP A 130 -16.57 8.43 4.49
C ASP A 130 -16.19 8.18 5.95
N LEU A 131 -14.96 7.72 6.17
CA LEU A 131 -14.34 7.62 7.49
C LEU A 131 -13.05 8.44 7.49
N VAL A 132 -12.80 9.11 8.60
CA VAL A 132 -11.52 9.75 8.86
C VAL A 132 -10.94 9.07 10.09
N LEU A 133 -9.75 8.52 9.95
CA LEU A 133 -8.99 7.96 11.05
C LEU A 133 -7.94 8.97 11.50
N VAL A 134 -7.84 9.18 12.82
CA VAL A 134 -6.86 10.07 13.43
C VAL A 134 -5.99 9.31 14.42
N SER A 135 -4.70 9.65 14.47
CA SER A 135 -3.77 9.05 15.42
C SER A 135 -4.16 9.41 16.86
N LEU A 136 -4.16 8.42 17.75
CA LEU A 136 -4.33 8.60 19.20
C LEU A 136 -3.15 9.34 19.85
#